data_AF-A0A7K0DKA3-F1
#
_entry.id   AF-A0A7K0DKA3-F1
#
_cell.length_a   1.000
_cell.length_b   1.000
_cell.length_c   1.000
_cell.angle_alpha   90.00
_cell.angle_beta   90.00
_cell.angle_gamma   90.00
#
_symmetry.space_group_name_H-M   'P 1'
#
loop_
_entity.id
_entity.type
_entity.pdbx_description
1 polymer ?
#
loop_
_entity_poly.entity_id
_entity_poly.type
_entity_poly.pdbx_seq_one_letter_code
_entity_poly.pdbx_strand_id
1 'polypeptide(L)'
;MDKTTTAQNEQSGSIEAEYDDVLRTLAEHGFDAGIADTGGGCESIEIPLDDGGRLLVNDKDDLLAWERANHSGWSVSRFDEDGEMVQFESTKVGSVGGLLVLIAQLVDRQISIGSDLHNNGNLSK
;
A
#
# COMPACT_ATOMS: atom_id res chain seq x y z
N MET A 1 -18.79 -7.31 -46.08
CA MET A 1 -17.47 -6.63 -46.01
C MET A 1 -17.53 -5.70 -44.82
N ASP A 2 -17.33 -6.30 -43.65
CA ASP A 2 -17.45 -5.63 -42.37
C ASP A 2 -16.23 -4.74 -42.16
N LYS A 3 -16.48 -3.44 -41.99
CA LYS A 3 -15.49 -2.48 -41.53
C LYS A 3 -15.46 -2.57 -40.01
N THR A 4 -14.74 -3.54 -39.47
CA THR A 4 -14.37 -3.55 -38.05
C THR A 4 -13.22 -2.58 -37.89
N THR A 5 -13.55 -1.30 -37.71
CA THR A 5 -12.59 -0.25 -37.41
C THR A 5 -12.01 -0.53 -36.03
N THR A 6 -10.73 -0.90 -36.05
CA THR A 6 -9.76 -0.96 -34.96
C THR A 6 -9.96 0.14 -33.92
N ALA A 7 -10.47 -0.23 -32.74
CA ALA A 7 -10.29 0.55 -31.52
C ALA A 7 -9.02 0.04 -30.82
N GLN A 8 -7.88 0.50 -31.30
CA GLN A 8 -6.59 0.37 -30.61
C GLN A 8 -5.86 1.70 -30.80
N ASN A 9 -6.23 2.72 -30.04
CA ASN A 9 -5.35 3.87 -29.81
C ASN A 9 -5.91 4.83 -28.73
N GLU A 10 -5.73 4.56 -27.43
CA GLU A 10 -5.61 5.56 -26.32
C GLU A 10 -5.00 4.86 -25.08
N GLN A 11 -3.80 4.28 -25.20
CA GLN A 11 -2.98 3.91 -24.03
C GLN A 11 -1.86 4.94 -23.89
N SER A 12 -2.24 6.13 -23.43
CA SER A 12 -1.33 7.11 -22.83
C SER A 12 -1.68 7.21 -21.35
N GLY A 13 -0.87 6.53 -20.53
CA GLY A 13 -0.63 6.72 -19.10
C GLY A 13 -1.83 6.90 -18.19
N SER A 14 -2.43 5.82 -17.68
CA SER A 14 -3.12 5.88 -16.38
C SER A 14 -2.09 5.59 -15.28
N ILE A 15 -2.29 6.14 -14.08
CA ILE A 15 -1.45 5.81 -12.93
C ILE A 15 -1.45 4.29 -12.67
N GLU A 16 -2.58 3.62 -12.88
CA GLU A 16 -2.66 2.16 -12.75
C GLU A 16 -1.67 1.43 -13.66
N ALA A 17 -1.50 1.87 -14.91
CA ALA A 17 -0.53 1.28 -15.83
C ALA A 17 0.93 1.58 -15.43
N GLU A 18 1.19 2.76 -14.86
CA GLU A 18 2.51 3.18 -14.40
C GLU A 18 2.96 2.43 -13.14
N TYR A 19 2.00 1.97 -12.32
CA TYR A 19 2.26 1.25 -11.07
C TYR A 19 1.86 -0.24 -11.12
N ASP A 20 1.57 -0.80 -12.30
CA ASP A 20 1.18 -2.23 -12.47
C ASP A 20 2.24 -3.19 -11.90
N ASP A 21 3.54 -2.86 -12.04
CA ASP A 21 4.62 -3.68 -11.48
C ASP A 21 4.56 -3.74 -9.95
N VAL A 22 4.20 -2.63 -9.32
CA VAL A 22 4.04 -2.51 -7.87
C VAL A 22 2.80 -3.26 -7.41
N LEU A 23 1.65 -3.04 -8.05
CA LEU A 23 0.39 -3.70 -7.73
C LEU A 23 0.52 -5.22 -7.84
N ARG A 24 1.10 -5.72 -8.93
CA ARG A 24 1.34 -7.15 -9.11
C ARG A 24 2.29 -7.72 -8.06
N THR A 25 3.37 -7.01 -7.72
CA THR A 25 4.31 -7.46 -6.69
C THR A 25 3.65 -7.52 -5.31
N LEU A 26 2.79 -6.55 -4.99
CA LEU A 26 2.02 -6.54 -3.74
C LEU A 26 1.05 -7.72 -3.67
N ALA A 27 0.34 -8.01 -4.77
CA ALA A 27 -0.54 -9.17 -4.87
C ALA A 27 0.23 -10.50 -4.72
N GLU A 28 1.44 -10.60 -5.30
CA GLU A 28 2.34 -11.76 -5.12
C GLU A 28 2.77 -11.95 -3.65
N HIS A 29 2.73 -10.88 -2.84
CA HIS A 29 2.98 -10.92 -1.39
C HIS A 29 1.70 -10.99 -0.54
N GLY A 30 0.55 -11.20 -1.17
CA GLY A 30 -0.74 -11.39 -0.48
C GLY A 30 -1.47 -10.10 -0.11
N PHE A 31 -1.05 -8.95 -0.62
CA PHE A 31 -1.74 -7.68 -0.42
C PHE A 31 -2.72 -7.40 -1.56
N ASP A 32 -3.98 -7.11 -1.24
CA ASP A 32 -5.00 -6.71 -2.22
C ASP A 32 -4.92 -5.20 -2.49
N ALA A 33 -3.86 -4.79 -3.20
CA ALA A 33 -3.56 -3.39 -3.45
C ALA A 33 -4.28 -2.86 -4.71
N GLY A 34 -4.77 -1.62 -4.65
CA GLY A 34 -5.41 -0.96 -5.79
C GLY A 34 -5.18 0.55 -5.80
N ILE A 35 -5.42 1.19 -6.95
CA ILE A 35 -5.42 2.66 -7.04
C ILE A 35 -6.70 3.22 -6.45
N ALA A 36 -6.58 4.20 -5.56
CA ALA A 36 -7.68 4.92 -4.94
C ALA A 36 -7.54 6.43 -5.22
N ASP A 37 -8.66 7.07 -5.58
CA ASP A 37 -8.77 8.53 -5.60
C ASP A 37 -9.02 9.02 -4.18
N THR A 38 -8.06 9.75 -3.62
CA THR A 38 -8.14 10.36 -2.29
C THR A 38 -8.85 11.71 -2.29
N GLY A 39 -9.40 12.10 -3.44
CA GLY A 39 -10.14 13.33 -3.68
C GLY A 39 -9.25 14.45 -4.24
N GLY A 40 -9.85 15.30 -5.09
CA GLY A 40 -9.13 16.42 -5.70
C GLY A 40 -8.21 16.03 -6.87
N GLY A 41 -8.35 14.81 -7.40
CA GLY A 41 -7.51 14.29 -8.48
C GLY A 41 -6.19 13.70 -7.98
N CYS A 42 -6.18 13.23 -6.73
CA CYS A 42 -5.00 12.77 -6.01
C CYS A 42 -5.07 11.26 -5.87
N GLU A 43 -4.23 10.53 -6.60
CA GLU A 43 -4.24 9.07 -6.59
C GLU A 43 -3.20 8.51 -5.62
N SER A 44 -3.59 7.47 -4.88
CA SER A 44 -2.74 6.69 -3.97
C SER A 44 -2.91 5.20 -4.26
N ILE A 45 -1.95 4.38 -3.84
CA ILE A 45 -2.19 2.93 -3.74
C ILE A 45 -2.79 2.67 -2.36
N GLU A 46 -3.97 2.08 -2.31
CA GLU A 46 -4.63 1.66 -1.07
C GLU A 46 -4.44 0.16 -0.86
N ILE A 47 -4.19 -0.23 0.38
CA ILE A 47 -4.10 -1.63 0.81
C ILE A 47 -5.02 -1.82 2.02
N PRO A 48 -6.17 -2.51 1.91
CA PRO A 48 -7.00 -2.83 3.05
C PRO A 48 -6.27 -3.82 3.98
N LEU A 49 -6.53 -3.70 5.28
CA LEU A 49 -5.99 -4.58 6.31
C LEU A 49 -7.10 -5.41 6.95
N ASP A 50 -6.76 -6.59 7.47
CA ASP A 50 -7.71 -7.51 8.08
C ASP A 50 -8.35 -6.96 9.37
N ASP A 51 -7.74 -5.95 10.00
CA ASP A 51 -8.27 -5.26 11.19
C ASP A 51 -9.28 -4.16 10.87
N GLY A 52 -9.72 -4.05 9.60
CA GLY A 52 -10.62 -3.00 9.12
C GLY A 52 -9.91 -1.67 8.82
N GLY A 53 -8.62 -1.57 9.14
CA GLY A 53 -7.78 -0.45 8.76
C GLY A 53 -7.34 -0.50 7.30
N ARG A 54 -6.49 0.45 6.91
CA ARG A 54 -5.90 0.52 5.57
C ARG A 54 -4.54 1.18 5.57
N LEU A 55 -3.74 0.87 4.56
CA LEU A 55 -2.53 1.61 4.21
C LEU A 55 -2.80 2.49 2.99
N LEU A 56 -2.36 3.75 3.04
CA LEU A 56 -2.24 4.60 1.86
C LEU A 56 -0.77 4.79 1.52
N VAL A 57 -0.42 4.43 0.29
CA VAL A 57 0.93 4.49 -0.24
C VAL A 57 1.00 5.60 -1.29
N ASN A 58 1.99 6.48 -1.15
CA ASN A 58 2.24 7.61 -2.03
C ASN A 58 3.72 7.71 -2.41
N ASP A 59 4.07 8.69 -3.24
CA ASP A 59 5.46 9.12 -3.34
C ASP A 59 5.94 9.61 -1.96
N LYS A 60 7.26 9.66 -1.77
CA LYS A 60 7.87 10.12 -0.54
C LYS A 60 7.55 11.59 -0.28
N ASP A 61 7.63 12.41 -1.32
CA ASP A 61 7.61 13.86 -1.20
C ASP A 61 6.20 14.44 -1.41
N ASP A 62 5.29 13.67 -2.03
CA ASP A 62 3.90 14.06 -2.29
C ASP A 62 3.05 12.82 -2.68
N LEU A 63 1.90 13.04 -3.31
CA LEU A 63 1.09 12.05 -4.01
C LEU A 63 1.89 11.26 -5.05
N LEU A 64 1.32 10.15 -5.52
CA LEU A 64 1.96 9.35 -6.58
C LEU A 64 2.32 10.23 -7.78
N ALA A 65 3.59 10.14 -8.19
CA ALA A 65 4.03 10.75 -9.44
C ALA A 65 3.27 10.11 -10.61
N TRP A 66 2.78 10.94 -11.54
CA TRP A 66 2.04 10.48 -12.72
C TRP A 66 2.84 9.48 -13.56
N GLU A 67 4.16 9.67 -13.66
CA GLU A 67 5.06 8.73 -14.31
C GLU A 67 5.94 8.05 -13.25
N ARG A 68 6.02 6.73 -13.31
CA ARG A 68 6.78 5.92 -12.34
C ARG A 68 8.27 6.27 -12.31
N ALA A 69 8.81 6.74 -13.44
CA ALA A 69 10.20 7.16 -13.57
C ALA A 69 10.54 8.43 -12.76
N ASN A 70 9.55 9.26 -12.43
CA ASN A 70 9.74 10.49 -11.65
C ASN A 70 9.61 10.25 -10.14
N HIS A 71 9.29 9.03 -9.75
CA HIS A 71 9.05 8.67 -8.37
C HIS A 71 10.35 8.69 -7.54
N SER A 72 10.32 9.33 -6.37
CA SER A 72 11.52 9.64 -5.58
C SER A 72 11.75 8.70 -4.38
N GLY A 73 10.74 7.92 -4.02
CA GLY A 73 10.70 7.05 -2.85
C GLY A 73 9.26 6.84 -2.39
N TRP A 74 9.07 6.07 -1.32
CA TRP A 74 7.74 5.75 -0.83
C TRP A 74 7.41 6.48 0.47
N SER A 75 6.16 6.86 0.62
CA SER A 75 5.54 7.12 1.93
C SER A 75 4.36 6.16 2.13
N VAL A 76 4.15 5.72 3.37
CA VAL A 76 3.03 4.85 3.74
C VAL A 76 2.41 5.35 5.04
N SER A 77 1.11 5.64 4.99
CA SER A 77 0.30 6.02 6.14
C SER A 77 -0.63 4.86 6.51
N ARG A 78 -0.64 4.48 7.79
CA ARG A 78 -1.60 3.50 8.34
C ARG A 78 -2.77 4.23 8.97
N PHE A 79 -3.96 3.83 8.59
CA PHE A 79 -5.22 4.25 9.19
C PHE A 79 -5.87 3.06 9.90
N ASP A 80 -6.52 3.33 11.03
CA ASP A 80 -7.38 2.35 11.71
C ASP A 80 -8.77 2.27 11.07
N GLU A 81 -9.66 1.45 11.65
CA GLU A 81 -11.03 1.22 11.17
C GLU A 81 -11.90 2.50 11.21
N ASP A 82 -11.58 3.44 12.11
CA ASP A 82 -12.27 4.73 12.22
C ASP A 82 -11.76 5.73 11.17
N GLY A 83 -10.70 5.38 10.45
CA GLY A 83 -10.08 6.23 9.43
C GLY A 83 -9.11 7.26 10.00
N GLU A 84 -8.67 7.10 11.24
CA GLU A 84 -7.68 7.95 11.88
C GLU A 84 -6.26 7.47 11.55
N MET A 85 -5.37 8.41 11.24
CA MET A 85 -3.98 8.06 10.93
C MET A 85 -3.23 7.70 12.21
N VAL A 86 -2.82 6.45 12.34
CA VAL A 86 -2.14 5.93 13.54
C VAL A 86 -0.64 5.81 13.37
N GLN A 87 -0.13 5.71 12.14
CA GLN A 87 1.30 5.60 11.87
C GLN A 87 1.66 6.12 10.48
N PHE A 88 2.91 6.59 10.33
CA PHE A 88 3.48 7.06 9.07
C PHE A 88 4.94 6.64 8.98
N GLU A 89 5.36 6.13 7.81
CA GLU A 89 6.76 5.80 7.53
C GLU A 89 7.12 6.22 6.09
N SER A 90 8.40 6.52 5.82
CA SER A 90 8.85 6.86 4.46
C SER A 90 10.28 6.40 4.17
N THR A 91 10.61 6.22 2.89
CA THR A 91 11.94 5.84 2.42
C THR A 91 12.30 6.56 1.12
N LYS A 92 13.60 6.79 0.89
CA LYS A 92 14.12 7.30 -0.40
C LYS A 92 14.40 6.16 -1.40
N VAL A 93 14.15 4.92 -1.01
CA VAL A 93 14.35 3.75 -1.86
C VAL A 93 13.10 3.57 -2.72
N GLY A 94 13.13 4.05 -3.96
CA GLY A 94 11.99 4.00 -4.89
C GLY A 94 11.68 2.60 -5.46
N SER A 95 12.47 1.56 -5.17
CA SER A 95 12.15 0.20 -5.61
C SER A 95 10.97 -0.38 -4.83
N VAL A 96 10.26 -1.35 -5.41
CA VAL A 96 9.16 -2.05 -4.72
C VAL A 96 9.62 -2.78 -3.46
N GLY A 97 10.88 -3.24 -3.43
CA GLY A 97 11.48 -3.80 -2.21
C GLY A 97 11.57 -2.79 -1.07
N GLY A 98 11.79 -1.51 -1.38
CA GLY A 98 11.73 -0.42 -0.38
C GLY A 98 10.33 -0.25 0.21
N LEU A 99 9.28 -0.37 -0.62
CA LEU A 99 7.89 -0.32 -0.18
C LEU A 99 7.53 -1.51 0.71
N LEU A 100 7.90 -2.73 0.33
CA LEU A 100 7.63 -3.94 1.11
C LEU A 100 8.22 -3.86 2.53
N VAL A 101 9.40 -3.25 2.69
CA VAL A 101 10.00 -3.01 4.01
C VAL A 101 9.14 -2.06 4.86
N LEU A 102 8.60 -0.98 4.27
CA LEU A 102 7.71 -0.07 5.01
C LEU A 102 6.41 -0.76 5.42
N ILE A 103 5.80 -1.51 4.50
CA ILE A 103 4.57 -2.27 4.79
C ILE A 103 4.82 -3.25 5.94
N ALA A 104 5.90 -4.02 5.90
CA ALA A 104 6.26 -4.92 6.99
C ALA A 104 6.41 -4.18 8.33
N GLN A 105 7.09 -3.02 8.36
CA GLN A 105 7.25 -2.23 9.59
C GLN A 105 5.93 -1.72 10.18
N LEU A 106 4.95 -1.44 9.33
CA LEU A 106 3.63 -0.95 9.72
C LEU A 106 2.70 -2.09 10.14
N VAL A 107 2.82 -3.27 9.52
CA VAL A 107 1.97 -4.44 9.80
C VAL A 107 2.51 -5.28 10.96
N ASP A 108 3.82 -5.58 11.01
CA ASP A 108 4.42 -6.44 12.05
C ASP A 108 4.36 -5.83 13.46
N ARG A 109 4.29 -4.50 13.60
CA ARG A 109 4.19 -3.87 14.93
C ARG A 109 2.89 -4.19 15.67
N GLN A 110 1.90 -4.80 15.02
CA GLN A 110 0.72 -5.33 15.73
C GLN A 110 0.94 -6.69 16.39
N ILE A 111 2.04 -7.41 16.11
CA ILE A 111 2.29 -8.75 16.72
C ILE A 111 2.90 -8.65 18.14
N SER A 112 3.18 -7.46 18.67
CA SER A 112 3.91 -7.33 19.95
C SER A 112 3.08 -7.09 21.23
N ILE A 113 1.74 -7.27 21.19
CA ILE A 113 0.90 -7.22 22.40
C ILE A 113 -0.21 -8.28 22.33
N GLY A 114 0.16 -9.55 22.46
CA GLY A 114 -0.82 -10.64 22.42
C GLY A 114 -0.38 -12.01 22.97
N SER A 115 0.71 -12.11 23.74
CA SER A 115 1.14 -13.42 24.27
C SER A 115 1.97 -13.36 25.56
N ASP A 116 1.55 -12.61 26.58
CA ASP A 116 2.13 -12.71 27.94
C ASP A 116 1.07 -12.63 29.07
N LEU A 117 -0.13 -13.16 28.83
CA LEU A 117 -1.09 -13.44 29.88
C LEU A 117 -1.64 -14.86 29.71
N HIS A 118 -0.97 -15.81 30.37
CA HIS A 118 -1.52 -16.92 31.16
C HIS A 118 -0.52 -18.07 31.24
N ASN A 119 0.30 -18.10 32.29
CA ASN A 119 0.37 -19.33 33.08
C ASN A 119 0.69 -19.02 34.54
N ASN A 120 -0.39 -18.92 35.33
CA ASN A 120 -0.33 -18.98 36.78
C ASN A 120 0.14 -20.38 37.18
N GLY A 121 1.46 -20.51 37.37
CA GLY A 121 2.09 -21.63 38.07
C GLY A 121 1.74 -21.59 39.56
N ASN A 122 0.53 -22.04 39.87
CA ASN A 122 0.12 -22.52 41.17
C ASN A 122 1.09 -23.61 41.66
N LEU A 123 1.91 -23.30 42.67
CA LEU A 123 2.47 -24.30 43.56
C LEU A 123 2.28 -23.83 45.01
N SER A 124 1.08 -24.07 45.53
CA SER A 124 0.89 -24.31 46.96
C SER A 124 1.53 -25.66 47.33
N LYS A 125 2.62 -25.62 48.09
CA LYS A 125 2.85 -26.29 49.39
C LYS A 125 4.34 -26.42 49.69
#